data_AF-A0A7W7QEM0-F1
#
_entry.id   AF-A0A7W7QEM0-F1
#
_cell.length_a   1.000
_cell.length_b   1.000
_cell.length_c   1.000
_cell.angle_alpha   90.00
_cell.angle_beta   90.00
_cell.angle_gamma   90.00
#
_symmetry.space_group_name_H-M   'P 1'
#
loop_
_entity.id
_entity.type
_entity.pdbx_description
1 polymer ?
#
loop_
_entity_poly.entity_id
_entity_poly.type
_entity_poly.pdbx_seq_one_letter_code
_entity_poly.pdbx_strand_id
1 'polypeptide(L)'
;MGYPGYQQQNWQGGGYQPQPGYQGPVPNRSGPGLAVTSGIVGLGAAGVLLTQTIMLLSDIPDGADLPTGWTVMNIAHFVVVGVTLLGAVLVFARQVAGAFLLVFGGLLTAAAILLDPMLADSVWMSMLGALPDFEPSGDYGNYFTAMFEFGNEQAVLRFIALVLGVLLLIMSALPPSLNWLRGSSRDNYNPYNQGW
;
A
#
# COMPACT_ATOMS: atom_id res chain seq x y z
N MET A 1 3.97 -75.60 -5.04
CA MET A 1 4.75 -74.34 -5.11
C MET A 1 4.09 -73.35 -4.16
N GLY A 2 4.57 -73.26 -2.92
CA GLY A 2 4.07 -72.34 -1.91
C GLY A 2 5.17 -71.33 -1.58
N TYR A 3 4.85 -70.05 -1.69
CA TYR A 3 5.78 -68.98 -1.29
C TYR A 3 5.89 -68.95 0.25
N PRO A 4 7.10 -68.75 0.81
CA PRO A 4 7.26 -68.53 2.23
C PRO A 4 6.54 -67.25 2.64
N GLY A 5 5.62 -67.35 3.60
CA GLY A 5 4.97 -66.20 4.20
C GLY A 5 5.97 -65.42 5.05
N TYR A 6 6.23 -64.17 4.67
CA TYR A 6 6.95 -63.24 5.53
C TYR A 6 6.05 -62.88 6.71
N GLN A 7 6.48 -63.25 7.92
CA GLN A 7 5.86 -62.80 9.16
C GLN A 7 6.05 -61.29 9.28
N GLN A 8 4.95 -60.54 9.29
CA GLN A 8 4.96 -59.12 9.64
C GLN A 8 5.37 -59.01 11.11
N GLN A 9 6.55 -58.44 11.34
CA GLN A 9 7.07 -58.16 12.66
C GLN A 9 6.27 -57.01 13.27
N ASN A 10 5.35 -57.38 14.15
CA ASN A 10 4.52 -56.48 14.95
C ASN A 10 5.41 -55.70 15.92
N TRP A 11 5.77 -54.46 15.57
CA TRP A 11 6.47 -53.53 16.45
C TRP A 11 5.48 -52.95 17.48
N GLN A 12 5.11 -53.77 18.45
CA GLN A 12 4.49 -53.35 19.70
C GLN A 12 5.55 -53.31 20.79
N GLY A 13 5.73 -52.13 21.41
CA GLY A 13 6.45 -52.00 22.67
C GLY A 13 7.92 -51.62 22.53
N GLY A 14 8.17 -50.37 22.14
CA GLY A 14 9.49 -49.76 22.30
C GLY A 14 9.31 -48.31 22.72
N GLY A 15 9.47 -48.03 24.00
CA GLY A 15 9.44 -46.68 24.55
C GLY A 15 10.59 -45.86 23.96
N TYR A 16 10.32 -45.16 22.87
CA TYR A 16 11.21 -44.12 22.40
C TYR A 16 10.99 -42.90 23.29
N GLN A 17 11.97 -42.63 24.14
CA GLN A 17 12.12 -41.32 24.79
C GLN A 17 12.13 -40.26 23.68
N PRO A 18 11.34 -39.17 23.77
CA PRO A 18 11.38 -38.11 22.79
C PRO A 18 12.78 -37.51 22.79
N GLN A 19 13.48 -37.66 21.67
CA GLN A 19 14.84 -37.18 21.46
C GLN A 19 14.84 -35.65 21.60
N PRO A 20 15.47 -35.06 22.62
CA PRO A 20 15.54 -33.61 22.79
C PRO A 20 16.63 -33.06 21.87
N GLY A 21 16.33 -32.89 20.59
CA GLY A 21 17.39 -32.53 19.64
C GLY A 21 16.99 -31.88 18.32
N TYR A 22 15.71 -31.91 17.95
CA TYR A 22 15.24 -31.17 16.78
C TYR A 22 14.07 -30.29 17.19
N GLN A 23 14.39 -29.14 17.80
CA GLN A 23 13.53 -27.98 17.68
C GLN A 23 13.49 -27.66 16.18
N GLY A 24 12.47 -28.14 15.48
CA GLY A 24 12.20 -27.73 14.10
C GLY A 24 12.23 -26.19 14.03
N PRO A 25 12.60 -25.61 12.88
CA PRO A 25 12.78 -24.16 12.75
C PRO A 25 11.58 -23.45 13.38
N VAL A 26 11.86 -22.67 14.43
CA VAL A 26 10.85 -21.93 15.17
C VAL A 26 10.06 -21.14 14.13
N PRO A 27 8.73 -21.32 14.01
CA PRO A 27 7.95 -20.59 13.03
C PRO A 27 8.22 -19.10 13.24
N ASN A 28 8.80 -18.46 12.24
CA ASN A 28 9.10 -17.03 12.29
C ASN A 28 7.76 -16.28 12.24
N ARG A 29 7.11 -16.14 13.41
CA ARG A 29 5.85 -15.44 13.59
C ARG A 29 6.13 -13.98 13.29
N SER A 30 5.84 -13.58 12.07
CA SER A 30 5.85 -12.18 11.67
C SER A 30 4.86 -11.42 12.55
N GLY A 31 5.37 -10.47 13.32
CA GLY A 31 4.56 -9.70 14.24
C GLY A 31 3.57 -8.78 13.50
N PRO A 32 2.43 -8.43 14.12
CA PRO A 32 1.42 -7.55 13.54
C PRO A 32 1.95 -6.14 13.22
N GLY A 33 3.06 -5.74 13.84
CA GLY A 33 3.55 -4.36 13.84
C GLY A 33 3.72 -3.77 12.44
N LEU A 34 4.25 -4.54 11.48
CA LEU A 34 4.52 -4.02 10.13
C LEU A 34 3.23 -3.79 9.33
N ALA A 35 2.24 -4.67 9.48
CA ALA A 35 0.93 -4.51 8.85
C ALA A 35 0.14 -3.35 9.48
N VAL A 36 0.15 -3.22 10.81
CA VAL A 36 -0.51 -2.09 11.47
C VAL A 36 0.14 -0.76 11.07
N THR A 37 1.47 -0.73 11.00
CA THR A 37 2.21 0.47 10.59
C THR A 37 1.90 0.84 9.14
N SER A 38 1.84 -0.12 8.21
CA SER A 38 1.46 0.16 6.82
C SER A 38 0.03 0.67 6.69
N GLY A 39 -0.90 0.16 7.51
CA GLY A 39 -2.27 0.69 7.60
C GLY A 39 -2.31 2.15 8.06
N ILE A 40 -1.55 2.49 9.11
CA ILE A 40 -1.45 3.86 9.63
C ILE A 40 -0.82 4.80 8.58
N VAL A 41 0.27 4.38 7.94
CA VAL A 41 0.91 5.15 6.86
C VAL A 41 -0.05 5.34 5.70
N GLY A 42 -0.84 4.31 5.36
CA GLY A 42 -1.91 4.39 4.36
C GLY A 42 -2.98 5.42 4.69
N LEU A 43 -3.44 5.46 5.95
CA LEU A 43 -4.38 6.50 6.41
C LEU A 43 -3.75 7.90 6.35
N GLY A 44 -2.48 8.04 6.73
CA GLY A 44 -1.74 9.30 6.62
C GLY A 44 -1.67 9.78 5.16
N ALA A 45 -1.31 8.89 4.23
CA ALA A 45 -1.23 9.22 2.80
C ALA A 45 -2.59 9.66 2.25
N ALA A 46 -3.64 8.91 2.57
CA ALA A 46 -5.01 9.25 2.17
C ALA A 46 -5.46 10.61 2.73
N GLY A 47 -5.17 10.89 4.01
CA GLY A 47 -5.53 12.14 4.67
C GLY A 47 -4.80 13.36 4.08
N VAL A 48 -3.50 13.23 3.81
CA VAL A 48 -2.69 14.31 3.19
C VAL A 48 -3.18 14.60 1.78
N LEU A 49 -3.37 13.56 0.95
CA LEU A 49 -3.89 13.72 -0.41
C LEU A 49 -5.29 14.33 -0.42
N LEU A 50 -6.19 13.86 0.45
CA LEU A 50 -7.53 14.41 0.56
C LEU A 50 -7.52 15.88 0.97
N THR A 51 -6.68 16.24 1.94
CA THR A 51 -6.52 17.64 2.39
C THR A 51 -6.04 18.51 1.25
N GLN A 52 -5.01 18.06 0.52
CA GLN A 52 -4.51 18.74 -0.66
C GLN A 52 -5.59 18.93 -1.73
N THR A 53 -6.38 17.89 -2.03
CA THR A 53 -7.48 17.97 -3.01
C THR A 53 -8.56 18.95 -2.56
N ILE A 54 -8.93 18.96 -1.28
CA ILE A 54 -9.93 19.89 -0.74
C ILE A 54 -9.45 21.34 -0.85
N MET A 55 -8.18 21.61 -0.51
CA MET A 55 -7.60 22.95 -0.64
C MET A 55 -7.61 23.44 -2.09
N LEU A 56 -7.23 22.57 -3.03
CA LEU A 56 -7.31 22.89 -4.46
C LEU A 56 -8.75 23.17 -4.90
N LEU A 57 -9.72 22.42 -4.39
CA LEU A 57 -11.12 22.66 -4.70
C LEU A 57 -11.64 23.98 -4.10
N SER A 58 -11.18 24.36 -2.91
CA SER A 58 -11.63 25.60 -2.24
C SER A 58 -11.15 26.88 -2.93
N ASP A 59 -10.10 26.79 -3.76
CA ASP A 59 -9.61 27.92 -4.54
C ASP A 59 -10.48 28.20 -5.79
N ILE A 60 -11.43 27.32 -6.11
CA ILE A 60 -12.34 27.47 -7.25
C ILE A 60 -13.55 28.32 -6.85
N PRO A 61 -13.87 29.40 -7.59
CA PRO A 61 -15.08 30.17 -7.36
C PRO A 61 -16.35 29.33 -7.53
N ASP A 62 -17.34 29.53 -6.64
CA ASP A 62 -18.62 28.82 -6.71
C ASP A 62 -19.30 28.98 -8.08
N GLY A 63 -19.66 27.85 -8.70
CA GLY A 63 -20.34 27.82 -10.00
C GLY A 63 -19.43 28.01 -11.22
N ALA A 64 -18.11 28.08 -11.04
CA ALA A 64 -17.18 28.07 -12.17
C ALA A 64 -17.08 26.68 -12.81
N ASP A 65 -17.14 26.63 -14.13
CA ASP A 65 -16.86 25.40 -14.87
C ASP A 65 -15.37 25.06 -14.80
N LEU A 66 -15.06 23.85 -14.36
CA LEU A 66 -13.70 23.35 -14.31
C LEU A 66 -13.27 22.86 -15.71
N PRO A 67 -12.09 23.29 -16.20
CA PRO A 67 -11.51 22.71 -17.39
C PRO A 67 -11.36 21.19 -17.24
N THR A 68 -11.57 20.46 -18.33
CA THR A 68 -11.59 19.00 -18.34
C THR A 68 -10.35 18.39 -17.68
N GLY A 69 -9.17 18.97 -17.91
CA GLY A 69 -7.94 18.47 -17.29
C GLY A 69 -7.91 18.64 -15.76
N TRP A 70 -8.43 19.76 -15.23
CA TRP A 70 -8.57 19.98 -13.78
C TRP A 70 -9.54 18.97 -13.17
N THR A 71 -10.67 18.74 -13.84
CA THR A 71 -11.67 17.75 -13.41
C THR A 71 -11.08 16.33 -13.36
N VAL A 72 -10.36 15.92 -14.42
CA VAL A 72 -9.69 14.61 -14.48
C VAL A 72 -8.65 14.46 -13.39
N MET A 73 -7.83 15.50 -13.14
CA MET A 73 -6.83 15.50 -12.09
C MET A 73 -7.46 15.30 -10.70
N ASN A 74 -8.54 16.02 -10.40
CA ASN A 74 -9.22 15.88 -9.10
C ASN A 74 -9.88 14.51 -8.93
N ILE A 75 -10.54 13.99 -9.97
CA ILE A 75 -11.08 12.63 -9.96
C ILE A 75 -9.97 11.62 -9.71
N ALA A 76 -8.83 11.76 -10.38
CA ALA A 76 -7.68 10.88 -10.18
C ALA A 76 -7.21 10.91 -8.71
N HIS A 77 -7.07 12.09 -8.11
CA HIS A 77 -6.71 12.22 -6.69
C HIS A 77 -7.73 11.52 -5.77
N PHE A 78 -9.03 11.72 -5.99
CA PHE A 78 -10.06 11.02 -5.21
C PHE A 78 -10.00 9.50 -5.38
N VAL A 79 -9.66 9.00 -6.56
CA VAL A 79 -9.43 7.56 -6.78
C VAL A 79 -8.23 7.08 -5.98
N VAL A 80 -7.11 7.81 -5.97
CA VAL A 80 -5.93 7.45 -5.17
C VAL A 80 -6.27 7.45 -3.67
N VAL A 81 -6.98 8.47 -3.19
CA VAL A 81 -7.47 8.55 -1.80
C VAL A 81 -8.38 7.36 -1.48
N GLY A 82 -9.33 7.04 -2.35
CA GLY A 82 -10.25 5.91 -2.15
C GLY A 82 -9.53 4.57 -2.07
N VAL A 83 -8.57 4.33 -2.98
CA VAL A 83 -7.77 3.09 -3.02
C VAL A 83 -6.89 2.95 -1.77
N THR A 84 -6.20 4.02 -1.38
CA THR A 84 -5.32 4.02 -0.18
C THR A 84 -6.13 3.84 1.10
N LEU A 85 -7.27 4.54 1.23
CA LEU A 85 -8.15 4.45 2.39
C LEU A 85 -8.80 3.06 2.50
N LEU A 86 -9.32 2.52 1.40
CA LEU A 86 -9.88 1.16 1.37
C LEU A 86 -8.80 0.11 1.70
N GLY A 87 -7.59 0.27 1.14
CA GLY A 87 -6.44 -0.57 1.47
C GLY A 87 -6.12 -0.56 2.96
N ALA A 88 -6.06 0.61 3.58
CA ALA A 88 -5.81 0.75 5.00
C ALA A 88 -6.90 0.07 5.85
N VAL A 89 -8.18 0.29 5.54
CA VAL A 89 -9.31 -0.36 6.22
C VAL A 89 -9.21 -1.89 6.11
N LEU A 90 -8.90 -2.42 4.92
CA LEU A 90 -8.75 -3.86 4.72
C LEU A 90 -7.55 -4.45 5.48
N VAL A 91 -6.46 -3.70 5.65
CA VAL A 91 -5.33 -4.13 6.49
C VAL A 91 -5.74 -4.24 7.95
N PHE A 92 -6.53 -3.30 8.47
CA PHE A 92 -7.10 -3.42 9.83
C PHE A 92 -8.09 -4.58 9.96
N ALA A 93 -8.85 -4.88 8.90
CA ALA A 93 -9.70 -6.07 8.79
C ALA A 93 -8.90 -7.38 8.56
N ARG A 94 -7.56 -7.32 8.60
CA ARG A 94 -6.64 -8.44 8.41
C ARG A 94 -6.78 -9.15 7.05
N GLN A 95 -7.16 -8.42 6.02
CA GLN A 95 -7.32 -8.95 4.66
C GLN A 95 -6.05 -8.73 3.84
N VAL A 96 -5.55 -9.80 3.20
CA VAL A 96 -4.38 -9.74 2.30
C VAL A 96 -4.62 -8.76 1.14
N ALA A 97 -5.86 -8.66 0.67
CA ALA A 97 -6.26 -7.68 -0.36
C ALA A 97 -5.89 -6.23 0.03
N GLY A 98 -5.90 -5.90 1.34
CA GLY A 98 -5.51 -4.57 1.82
C GLY A 98 -4.06 -4.22 1.51
N ALA A 99 -3.13 -5.17 1.65
CA ALA A 99 -1.72 -4.93 1.31
C ALA A 99 -1.54 -4.63 -0.18
N PHE A 100 -2.24 -5.36 -1.06
CA PHE A 100 -2.19 -5.10 -2.50
C PHE A 100 -2.78 -3.73 -2.86
N LEU A 101 -3.93 -3.37 -2.29
CA LEU A 101 -4.52 -2.04 -2.49
C LEU A 101 -3.58 -0.93 -1.99
N LEU A 102 -2.88 -1.14 -0.88
CA LEU A 102 -1.86 -0.23 -0.39
C LEU A 102 -0.71 -0.11 -1.40
N VAL A 103 -0.14 -1.21 -1.91
CA VAL A 103 0.90 -1.15 -2.96
C VAL A 103 0.42 -0.32 -4.16
N PHE A 104 -0.79 -0.60 -4.68
CA PHE A 104 -1.35 0.17 -5.78
C PHE A 104 -1.56 1.64 -5.43
N GLY A 105 -2.08 1.94 -4.24
CA GLY A 105 -2.26 3.30 -3.74
C GLY A 105 -0.93 4.07 -3.62
N GLY A 106 0.13 3.42 -3.15
CA GLY A 106 1.47 4.00 -3.09
C GLY A 106 2.05 4.28 -4.48
N LEU A 107 1.86 3.36 -5.43
CA LEU A 107 2.28 3.54 -6.83
C LEU A 107 1.53 4.71 -7.46
N LEU A 108 0.22 4.78 -7.27
CA LEU A 108 -0.63 5.85 -7.79
C LEU A 108 -0.29 7.20 -7.14
N THR A 109 0.05 7.22 -5.86
CA THR A 109 0.50 8.46 -5.17
C THR A 109 1.80 8.97 -5.77
N ALA A 110 2.79 8.10 -5.95
CA ALA A 110 4.05 8.48 -6.59
C ALA A 110 3.81 8.94 -8.04
N ALA A 111 3.02 8.18 -8.81
CA ALA A 111 2.66 8.54 -10.18
C ALA A 111 1.94 9.89 -10.25
N ALA A 112 0.99 10.18 -9.35
CA ALA A 112 0.28 11.44 -9.31
C ALA A 112 1.24 12.62 -9.13
N ILE A 113 2.20 12.52 -8.19
CA ILE A 113 3.16 13.59 -7.89
C ILE A 113 4.16 13.78 -9.03
N LEU A 114 4.60 12.69 -9.66
CA LEU A 114 5.54 12.74 -10.79
C LEU A 114 4.88 13.25 -12.08
N LEU A 115 3.60 12.95 -12.29
CA LEU A 115 2.86 13.38 -13.47
C LEU A 115 2.25 14.78 -13.33
N ASP A 116 2.18 15.32 -12.11
CA ASP A 116 1.61 16.62 -11.82
C ASP A 116 2.16 17.76 -12.70
N PRO A 117 3.49 17.95 -12.90
CA PRO A 117 3.99 19.01 -13.78
C PRO A 117 3.55 18.84 -15.24
N MET A 118 3.42 17.61 -15.75
CA MET A 118 2.93 17.36 -17.11
C MET A 118 1.45 17.70 -17.25
N LEU A 119 0.65 17.35 -16.24
CA LEU A 119 -0.78 17.59 -16.24
C LEU A 119 -1.07 19.08 -16.04
N ALA A 120 -0.33 19.76 -15.17
CA ALA A 120 -0.45 21.19 -14.93
C ALA A 120 -0.23 22.01 -16.20
N ASP A 121 0.78 21.68 -17.01
CA ASP A 121 1.02 22.35 -18.31
C ASP A 121 -0.14 22.15 -19.28
N SER A 122 -0.63 20.91 -19.40
CA SER A 122 -1.76 20.59 -20.29
C SER A 122 -3.06 21.31 -19.88
N VAL A 123 -3.23 21.49 -18.58
CA VAL A 123 -4.37 22.15 -17.95
C VAL A 123 -4.28 23.67 -18.12
N TRP A 124 -3.10 24.24 -17.89
CA TRP A 124 -2.84 25.67 -18.08
C TRP A 124 -3.07 26.11 -19.53
N MET A 125 -2.58 25.30 -20.50
CA MET A 125 -2.85 25.51 -21.92
C MET A 125 -4.34 25.48 -22.25
N SER A 126 -5.13 24.66 -21.56
CA SER A 126 -6.58 24.59 -21.76
C SER A 126 -7.33 25.78 -21.16
N MET A 127 -6.78 26.44 -20.14
CA MET A 127 -7.40 27.59 -19.45
C MET A 127 -7.17 28.93 -20.15
N LEU A 128 -5.94 29.18 -20.61
CA LEU A 128 -5.55 30.50 -21.13
C LEU A 128 -5.52 30.59 -22.66
N GLY A 129 -5.77 29.47 -23.35
CA GLY A 129 -5.47 29.35 -24.77
C GLY A 129 -3.96 29.35 -25.02
N ALA A 130 -3.53 28.93 -26.21
CA ALA A 130 -2.13 28.99 -26.59
C ALA A 130 -1.64 30.45 -26.64
N LEU A 131 -1.12 30.95 -25.51
CA LEU A 131 -0.42 32.22 -25.46
C LEU A 131 0.83 32.10 -26.35
N PRO A 132 1.03 32.99 -27.34
CA PRO A 132 2.09 32.86 -28.33
C PRO A 132 3.51 32.85 -27.74
N ASP A 133 3.67 33.28 -26.49
CA ASP A 133 4.96 33.43 -25.80
C ASP A 133 5.12 32.50 -24.59
N PHE A 134 4.16 31.61 -24.31
CA PHE A 134 4.25 30.66 -23.19
C PHE A 134 4.71 29.30 -23.72
N GLU A 135 6.02 29.05 -23.67
CA GLU A 135 6.56 27.70 -23.83
C GLU A 135 6.17 26.88 -22.59
N PRO A 136 5.44 25.75 -22.74
CA PRO A 136 5.23 24.81 -21.65
C PRO A 136 6.58 24.13 -21.39
N SER A 137 7.46 24.81 -20.67
CA SER A 137 8.62 24.16 -20.10
C SER A 137 8.04 23.27 -19.01
N GLY A 138 7.77 22.01 -19.33
CA GLY A 138 7.56 20.93 -18.37
C GLY A 138 8.83 20.72 -17.55
N ASP A 139 9.25 21.79 -16.87
CA ASP A 139 10.52 21.95 -16.23
C ASP A 139 10.38 21.35 -14.85
N TYR A 140 10.54 20.03 -14.84
CA TYR A 140 10.65 19.23 -13.63
C TYR A 140 11.66 19.83 -12.64
N GLY A 141 12.71 20.52 -13.13
CA GLY A 141 13.69 21.19 -12.29
C GLY A 141 13.05 22.24 -11.40
N ASN A 142 12.28 23.17 -11.98
CA ASN A 142 11.58 24.22 -11.22
C ASN A 142 10.48 23.63 -10.33
N TYR A 143 9.74 22.64 -10.81
CA TYR A 143 8.70 21.97 -10.03
C TYR A 143 9.25 21.34 -8.75
N PHE A 144 10.30 20.52 -8.86
CA PHE A 144 10.91 19.88 -7.70
C PHE A 144 11.65 20.89 -6.81
N THR A 145 12.28 21.92 -7.39
CA THR A 145 12.89 23.00 -6.61
C THR A 145 11.84 23.67 -5.72
N ALA A 146 10.70 24.09 -6.28
CA ALA A 146 9.59 24.66 -5.52
C ALA A 146 9.03 23.68 -4.47
N MET A 147 8.98 22.38 -4.79
CA MET A 147 8.54 21.34 -3.85
C MET A 147 9.49 21.21 -2.64
N PHE A 148 10.81 21.32 -2.87
CA PHE A 148 11.84 21.16 -1.83
C PHE A 148 12.20 22.45 -1.09
N GLU A 149 11.86 23.61 -1.64
CA GLU A 149 12.02 24.90 -0.96
C GLU A 149 10.99 25.10 0.16
N PHE A 150 9.90 24.32 0.17
CA PHE A 150 8.82 24.40 1.14
C PHE A 150 8.21 25.81 1.27
N GLY A 151 8.25 26.60 0.19
CA GLY A 151 7.76 27.98 0.18
C GLY A 151 6.23 28.12 0.25
N ASN A 152 5.48 27.02 0.07
CA ASN A 152 4.02 26.98 0.14
C ASN A 152 3.56 25.70 0.86
N GLU A 153 2.43 25.78 1.59
CA GLU A 153 1.74 24.65 2.20
C GLU A 153 1.46 23.52 1.21
N GLN A 154 1.08 23.82 -0.04
CA GLN A 154 0.86 22.79 -1.05
C GLN A 154 2.14 22.00 -1.39
N ALA A 155 3.29 22.67 -1.43
CA ALA A 155 4.59 22.01 -1.67
C ALA A 155 4.93 21.05 -0.52
N VAL A 156 4.67 21.47 0.73
CA VAL A 156 4.86 20.64 1.92
C VAL A 156 3.95 19.41 1.88
N LEU A 157 2.67 19.57 1.57
CA LEU A 157 1.72 18.45 1.47
C LEU A 157 2.12 17.45 0.39
N ARG A 158 2.54 17.93 -0.80
CA ARG A 158 3.04 17.07 -1.88
C ARG A 158 4.28 16.30 -1.49
N PHE A 159 5.24 16.97 -0.84
CA PHE A 159 6.43 16.30 -0.35
C PHE A 159 6.10 15.22 0.69
N ILE A 160 5.22 15.52 1.65
CA ILE A 160 4.75 14.54 2.63
C ILE A 160 4.05 13.37 1.93
N ALA A 161 3.16 13.64 0.96
CA ALA A 161 2.48 12.61 0.18
C ALA A 161 3.46 11.72 -0.58
N LEU A 162 4.54 12.29 -1.15
CA LEU A 162 5.58 11.54 -1.85
C LEU A 162 6.31 10.60 -0.87
N VAL A 163 6.74 11.12 0.26
CA VAL A 163 7.43 10.33 1.31
C VAL A 163 6.53 9.21 1.81
N LEU A 164 5.26 9.52 2.12
CA LEU A 164 4.29 8.52 2.57
C LEU A 164 4.03 7.48 1.48
N GLY A 165 3.86 7.88 0.22
CA GLY A 165 3.69 6.96 -0.90
C GLY A 165 4.85 5.97 -1.04
N VAL A 166 6.09 6.45 -0.95
CA VAL A 166 7.29 5.59 -0.99
C VAL A 166 7.36 4.66 0.23
N LEU A 167 7.12 5.17 1.44
CA LEU A 167 7.08 4.34 2.65
C LEU A 167 6.02 3.26 2.56
N LEU A 168 4.86 3.60 2.02
CA LEU A 168 3.73 2.72 1.84
C LEU A 168 4.08 1.59 0.87
N LEU A 169 4.78 1.87 -0.24
CA LEU A 169 5.31 0.85 -1.15
C LEU A 169 6.29 -0.10 -0.45
N ILE A 170 7.26 0.45 0.27
CA ILE A 170 8.27 -0.36 0.97
C ILE A 170 7.60 -1.26 2.00
N MET A 171 6.73 -0.72 2.86
CA MET A 171 6.13 -1.48 3.95
C MET A 171 5.09 -2.51 3.46
N SER A 172 4.32 -2.18 2.43
CA SER A 172 3.30 -3.10 1.89
C SER A 172 3.89 -4.22 1.04
N ALA A 173 5.03 -4.00 0.38
CA ALA A 173 5.71 -5.03 -0.42
C ALA A 173 6.48 -6.08 0.42
N LEU A 174 6.73 -5.81 1.71
CA LEU A 174 7.55 -6.69 2.55
C LEU A 174 6.81 -7.99 2.94
N PRO A 175 7.44 -9.18 2.79
CA PRO A 175 6.82 -10.49 3.09
C PRO A 175 6.19 -10.66 4.48
N PRO A 176 6.74 -10.07 5.57
CA PRO A 176 6.14 -10.14 6.90
C PRO A 176 4.71 -9.58 6.98
N SER A 177 4.36 -8.56 6.19
CA SER A 177 3.00 -8.01 6.18
C SER A 177 2.01 -9.02 5.61
N LEU A 178 2.40 -9.75 4.56
CA LEU A 178 1.59 -10.77 3.90
C LEU A 178 1.41 -12.03 4.76
N ASN A 179 2.46 -12.45 5.47
CA ASN A 179 2.40 -13.62 6.35
C ASN A 179 1.46 -13.41 7.55
N TRP A 180 1.40 -12.18 8.08
CA TRP A 180 0.43 -11.83 9.12
C TRP A 180 -1.00 -11.79 8.58
N LEU A 181 -1.22 -11.17 7.41
CA LEU A 181 -2.55 -11.03 6.81
C LEU A 181 -3.15 -12.35 6.30
N ARG A 182 -2.32 -13.33 5.92
CA ARG A 182 -2.82 -14.65 5.48
C ARG A 182 -3.54 -15.42 6.59
N GLY A 183 -3.34 -15.03 7.85
CA GLY A 183 -3.80 -15.78 9.01
C GLY A 183 -3.12 -17.13 9.10
N SER A 184 -2.85 -17.63 10.30
CA SER A 184 -2.48 -19.03 10.48
C SER A 184 -3.71 -19.91 10.23
N SER A 185 -4.12 -20.06 8.97
CA SER A 185 -5.23 -20.92 8.51
C SER A 185 -4.96 -22.42 8.76
N ARG A 186 -4.01 -22.78 9.63
CA ARG A 186 -3.62 -24.14 9.98
C ARG A 186 -3.58 -24.45 11.47
N ASP A 187 -3.90 -23.49 12.36
CA ASP A 187 -3.78 -23.73 13.81
C ASP A 187 -5.01 -24.44 14.43
N ASN A 188 -6.09 -24.69 13.67
CA ASN A 188 -7.34 -25.27 14.20
C ASN A 188 -7.58 -26.77 13.93
N TYR A 189 -6.60 -27.52 13.44
CA TYR A 189 -6.70 -28.99 13.41
C TYR A 189 -5.50 -29.62 14.09
N ASN A 190 -5.47 -29.53 15.42
CA ASN A 190 -4.64 -30.41 16.23
C ASN A 190 -5.52 -31.59 16.73
N PRO A 191 -5.58 -32.72 16.01
CA PRO A 191 -6.35 -33.89 16.45
C PRO A 191 -5.81 -34.49 17.76
N TYR A 192 -4.63 -34.07 18.22
CA TYR A 192 -4.06 -34.50 19.50
C TYR A 192 -4.56 -33.73 20.72
N ASN A 193 -5.39 -32.69 20.54
CA ASN A 193 -5.99 -31.96 21.67
C ASN A 193 -7.45 -32.39 21.96
N GLN A 194 -7.85 -33.58 21.49
CA GLN A 194 -9.15 -34.21 21.81
C GLN A 194 -9.02 -35.33 22.85
N GLY A 195 -7.98 -35.30 23.68
CA GLY A 195 -7.74 -36.31 24.70
C GLY A 195 -7.97 -35.78 26.12
N TRP A 196 -9.13 -36.16 26.67
CA TRP A 196 -9.53 -36.23 28.09
C TRP A 196 -9.99 -34.93 28.77
#